data_AF-A0A7Y9K2V4-F1
#
_entry.id   AF-A0A7Y9K2V4-F1
#
_cell.length_a   1.000
_cell.length_b   1.000
_cell.length_c   1.000
_cell.angle_alpha   90.00
_cell.angle_beta   90.00
_cell.angle_gamma   90.00
#
_symmetry.space_group_name_H-M   'P 1'
#
loop_
_entity.id
_entity.type
_entity.pdbx_description
1 polymer ?
#
loop_
_entity_poly.entity_id
_entity_poly.type
_entity_poly.pdbx_seq_one_letter_code
_entity_poly.pdbx_strand_id
1 'polypeptide(L)'
;MALCCRAEPVRLIREPTNKYDKRAVAVFSNRGIQLGYLTAERCGLIGGWLDDGEAYSAVFQESGRTAAIIRVRFGAGALSLPPDRNDLVRDWSEEGGDAFDWGC
;
A
#
# COMPACT_ATOMS: atom_id res chain seq x y z
N MET A 1 -10.78 -8.41 13.35
CA MET A 1 -10.58 -6.95 13.18
C MET A 1 -9.35 -6.74 12.32
N ALA A 2 -9.44 -5.95 11.26
CA ALA A 2 -8.28 -5.63 10.41
C ALA A 2 -7.43 -4.52 11.06
N LEU A 3 -6.11 -4.60 10.90
CA LEU A 3 -5.15 -3.58 11.39
C LEU A 3 -5.26 -2.25 10.61
N CYS A 4 -5.68 -2.34 9.35
CA CYS A 4 -5.92 -1.23 8.43
C CYS A 4 -6.88 -1.71 7.32
N CYS A 5 -7.70 -0.81 6.78
CA CYS A 5 -8.62 -1.03 5.67
C CYS A 5 -8.06 -0.43 4.38
N ARG A 6 -8.50 -0.98 3.25
CA ARG A 6 -8.18 -0.45 1.91
C ARG A 6 -8.56 1.03 1.83
N ALA A 7 -7.69 1.81 1.20
CA ALA A 7 -7.76 3.27 1.09
C ALA A 7 -7.61 4.06 2.39
N GLU A 8 -7.38 3.43 3.55
CA GLU A 8 -7.08 4.20 4.76
C GLU A 8 -5.72 4.90 4.64
N PRO A 9 -5.63 6.17 5.07
CA PRO A 9 -4.37 6.88 5.08
C PRO A 9 -3.40 6.28 6.09
N VAL A 10 -2.13 6.21 5.70
CA VAL A 10 -1.03 5.75 6.56
C VAL A 10 0.01 6.85 6.72
N ARG A 11 0.74 6.80 7.83
CA ARG A 11 1.79 7.75 8.18
C ARG A 11 3.15 7.06 8.10
N LEU A 12 4.11 7.76 7.53
CA LEU A 12 5.50 7.32 7.44
C LEU A 12 6.31 8.09 8.47
N ILE A 13 7.03 7.38 9.33
CA ILE A 13 7.85 7.98 10.39
C ILE A 13 9.27 7.42 10.25
N ARG A 14 10.26 8.30 10.14
CA ARG A 14 11.66 7.89 10.12
C ARG A 14 12.16 7.55 11.52
N GLU A 15 12.98 6.51 11.62
CA GLU A 15 13.63 6.08 12.85
C GLU A 15 15.16 6.02 12.68
N PRO A 16 15.83 7.18 12.61
CA PRO A 16 17.28 7.25 12.38
C PRO A 16 18.12 6.67 13.53
N THR A 17 17.52 6.54 14.71
CA THR A 17 18.13 5.96 15.91
C THR A 17 17.98 4.45 15.99
N ASN A 18 17.37 3.80 15.00
CA ASN A 18 17.18 2.36 15.02
C ASN A 18 18.55 1.64 14.95
N LYS A 19 18.74 0.67 15.85
CA LYS A 19 19.98 -0.09 16.03
C LYS A 19 20.35 -0.92 14.79
N TYR A 20 19.35 -1.39 14.05
CA TYR A 20 19.54 -2.29 12.91
C TYR A 20 19.77 -1.53 11.61
N ASP A 21 18.96 -0.51 11.35
CA ASP A 21 19.04 0.28 10.12
C ASP A 21 18.70 1.75 10.41
N LYS A 22 19.69 2.63 10.22
CA LYS A 22 19.54 4.08 10.45
C LYS A 22 18.65 4.77 9.41
N ARG A 23 18.20 4.05 8.37
CA ARG A 23 17.30 4.56 7.33
C ARG A 23 15.89 4.04 7.54
N ALA A 24 15.63 3.27 8.60
CA ALA A 24 14.35 2.63 8.83
C ALA A 24 13.21 3.65 8.82
N VAL A 25 12.17 3.34 8.05
CA VAL A 25 10.93 4.10 8.01
C VAL A 25 9.80 3.17 8.47
N ALA A 26 9.23 3.48 9.61
CA ALA A 26 8.07 2.80 10.16
C ALA A 26 6.78 3.33 9.52
N VAL A 27 5.83 2.43 9.32
CA VAL A 27 4.51 2.72 8.79
C VAL A 27 3.48 2.56 9.89
N PHE A 28 2.68 3.60 10.11
CA PHE A 28 1.57 3.61 11.06
C PHE A 28 0.24 3.82 10.34
N SER A 29 -0.81 3.16 10.82
CA SER A 29 -2.18 3.50 10.40
C SER A 29 -2.60 4.85 10.98
N ASN A 30 -3.65 5.47 10.43
CA ASN A 30 -4.21 6.69 11.01
C ASN A 30 -4.67 6.54 12.47
N ARG A 31 -4.89 5.29 12.92
CA ARG A 31 -5.26 4.95 14.31
C ARG A 31 -4.06 4.81 15.24
N GLY A 32 -2.84 5.04 14.75
CA GLY A 32 -1.60 4.91 15.52
C GLY A 32 -1.10 3.46 15.68
N ILE A 33 -1.62 2.51 14.90
CA ILE A 33 -1.19 1.12 14.94
C ILE A 33 0.00 0.95 14.00
N GLN A 34 1.13 0.42 14.50
CA GLN A 34 2.29 0.13 13.67
C GLN A 34 1.99 -1.06 12.76
N LEU A 35 2.05 -0.84 11.44
CA LEU A 35 1.84 -1.88 10.43
C LEU A 35 3.16 -2.62 10.11
N GLY A 36 4.29 -1.96 10.32
CA GLY A 36 5.62 -2.52 10.10
C GLY A 36 6.60 -1.48 9.61
N TYR A 37 7.62 -1.93 8.88
CA TYR A 37 8.66 -1.10 8.29
C TYR A 37 8.62 -1.20 6.77
N LEU A 38 9.07 -0.14 6.09
CA LEU A 38 9.36 -0.20 4.67
C LEU A 38 10.53 -1.16 4.40
N THR A 39 10.58 -1.68 3.18
CA THR A 39 11.72 -2.49 2.73
C THR A 39 13.00 -1.64 2.74
N ALA A 40 14.13 -2.26 3.10
CA ALA A 40 15.41 -1.57 3.26
C ALA A 40 15.84 -0.79 2.00
N GLU A 41 15.56 -1.33 0.81
CA GLU A 41 15.83 -0.66 -0.46
C GLU A 41 15.08 0.67 -0.61
N ARG A 42 13.84 0.75 -0.11
CA ARG A 42 13.00 1.94 -0.20
C ARG A 42 13.29 2.94 0.91
N CYS A 43 13.71 2.46 2.08
CA CYS A 43 14.07 3.27 3.24
C CYS A 43 15.05 4.41 2.92
N GLY A 44 16.06 4.14 2.08
CA GLY A 44 17.05 5.17 1.71
C GLY A 44 16.47 6.31 0.88
N LEU A 45 15.67 6.00 -0.15
CA LEU A 45 15.07 7.01 -1.02
C LEU A 45 13.94 7.76 -0.32
N ILE A 46 12.99 7.01 0.27
CA ILE A 46 11.81 7.57 0.94
C ILE A 46 12.21 8.35 2.20
N GLY A 47 13.20 7.87 2.94
CA GLY A 47 13.75 8.58 4.09
C GLY A 47 14.34 9.94 3.73
N GLY A 48 14.99 10.05 2.56
CA GLY A 48 15.50 11.32 2.04
C GLY A 48 14.38 12.32 1.73
N TRP A 49 13.33 11.89 1.03
CA TRP A 49 12.18 12.75 0.73
C TRP A 49 11.40 13.16 1.99
N LEU A 50 11.32 12.29 3.00
CA LEU A 50 10.73 12.63 4.29
C LEU A 50 11.55 13.68 5.06
N ASP A 51 12.88 13.66 4.96
CA ASP A 51 13.76 14.65 5.62
C ASP A 51 13.70 16.02 4.93
N ASP A 52 13.54 16.04 3.61
CA ASP A 52 13.36 17.26 2.81
C ASP A 52 12.04 17.99 3.13
N GLY A 53 11.11 17.32 3.83
CA GLY A 53 9.81 17.88 4.19
C GLY A 53 8.80 17.89 3.05
N GLU A 54 9.06 17.11 1.99
CA GLU A 54 8.18 17.00 0.83
C GLU A 54 6.78 16.51 1.24
N ALA A 55 5.76 17.19 0.70
CA ALA A 55 4.38 16.77 0.90
C ALA A 55 4.17 15.39 0.26
N TYR A 56 3.63 14.46 1.05
CA TYR A 56 3.34 13.11 0.57
C TYR A 56 1.91 12.69 0.94
N SER A 57 1.37 11.79 0.12
CA SER A 57 0.14 11.07 0.41
C SER A 57 0.43 9.58 0.38
N ALA A 58 0.10 8.88 1.47
CA ALA A 58 0.28 7.45 1.59
C ALA A 58 -1.03 6.77 2.01
N VAL A 59 -1.37 5.68 1.34
CA VAL A 59 -2.59 4.92 1.61
C VAL A 59 -2.32 3.42 1.63
N PHE A 60 -3.05 2.72 2.48
CA PHE A 60 -3.04 1.26 2.52
C PHE A 60 -3.86 0.70 1.36
N GLN A 61 -3.26 -0.13 0.52
CA GLN A 61 -3.97 -0.76 -0.59
C GLN A 61 -4.58 -2.09 -0.11
N GLU A 62 -3.75 -3.03 0.32
CA GLU A 62 -4.19 -4.36 0.73
C GLU A 62 -3.12 -5.06 1.58
N SER A 63 -3.53 -6.07 2.33
CA SER A 63 -2.59 -7.03 2.93
C SER A 63 -2.21 -8.06 1.86
N GLY A 64 -0.96 -8.02 1.39
CA GLY A 64 -0.41 -9.08 0.54
C GLY A 64 -0.16 -10.37 1.33
N ARG A 65 0.28 -11.43 0.63
CA ARG A 65 0.56 -12.74 1.27
C ARG A 65 1.67 -12.68 2.31
N THR A 66 2.67 -11.81 2.11
CA THR A 66 3.87 -11.73 2.94
C THR A 66 4.08 -10.36 3.57
N ALA A 67 3.50 -9.30 2.99
CA ALA A 67 3.66 -7.94 3.46
C ALA A 67 2.46 -7.07 3.07
N ALA A 68 2.24 -5.99 3.83
CA ALA A 68 1.29 -4.96 3.47
C ALA A 68 1.73 -4.22 2.20
N ILE A 69 0.78 -3.96 1.30
CA ILE A 69 0.98 -3.17 0.09
C ILE A 69 0.46 -1.77 0.37
N ILE A 70 1.37 -0.80 0.33
CA ILE A 70 1.10 0.61 0.57
C ILE A 70 1.53 1.39 -0.65
N ARG A 71 0.69 2.34 -1.06
CA ARG A 71 1.00 3.29 -2.14
C ARG A 71 1.36 4.62 -1.53
N VAL A 72 2.48 5.18 -1.99
CA VAL A 72 2.97 6.49 -1.58
C VAL A 72 3.19 7.32 -2.83
N ARG A 73 2.74 8.57 -2.78
CA ARG A 73 3.00 9.58 -3.80
C ARG A 73 3.60 10.80 -3.13
N PHE A 74 4.69 11.30 -3.71
CA PHE A 74 5.34 12.54 -3.32
C PHE A 74 4.96 13.64 -4.31
N GLY A 75 4.85 14.88 -3.84
CA GLY A 75 4.48 16.04 -4.65
C GLY A 75 2.97 16.24 -4.82
N ALA A 76 2.60 17.15 -5.74
CA ALA A 76 1.22 17.58 -5.91
C ALA A 76 0.32 16.57 -6.65
N GLY A 77 -0.92 16.43 -6.18
CA GLY A 77 -2.03 15.76 -6.86
C GLY A 77 -2.57 14.49 -6.18
N ALA A 78 -3.79 14.11 -6.54
CA ALA A 78 -4.53 13.05 -5.86
C ALA A 78 -3.94 11.65 -6.12
N LEU A 79 -3.75 10.88 -5.05
CA LEU A 79 -3.35 9.49 -5.14
C LEU A 79 -4.55 8.64 -5.58
N SER A 80 -4.45 8.02 -6.75
CA SER A 80 -5.47 7.08 -7.24
C SER A 80 -5.10 5.65 -6.85
N LEU A 81 -6.09 4.93 -6.33
CA LEU A 81 -6.00 3.49 -6.10
C LEU A 81 -6.43 2.75 -7.36
N PRO A 82 -5.75 1.65 -7.74
CA PRO A 82 -6.27 0.75 -8.75
C PRO A 82 -7.63 0.18 -8.30
N PRO A 83 -8.45 -0.38 -9.19
CA PRO A 83 -9.65 -1.13 -8.79
C PRO A 83 -9.29 -2.24 -7.81
N ASP A 84 -10.24 -2.67 -6.97
CA ASP A 84 -9.97 -3.78 -6.07
C ASP A 84 -9.72 -5.06 -6.89
N ARG A 85 -8.76 -5.89 -6.45
CA ARG A 85 -8.48 -7.14 -7.16
C ARG A 85 -9.71 -8.05 -7.20
N ASN A 86 -10.60 -7.94 -6.22
CA ASN A 86 -11.85 -8.70 -6.19
C ASN A 86 -12.92 -8.15 -7.15
N ASP A 87 -12.86 -6.86 -7.52
CA ASP A 87 -13.74 -6.30 -8.57
C ASP A 87 -13.46 -6.94 -9.93
N LEU A 88 -12.18 -7.24 -10.23
CA LEU A 88 -11.79 -7.87 -11.50
C LEU A 88 -12.27 -9.31 -11.66
N VAL A 89 -12.59 -10.03 -10.57
CA VAL A 89 -13.11 -11.42 -10.64
C VAL A 89 -14.62 -11.44 -10.88
N ARG A 90 -15.35 -10.38 -10.49
CA ARG A 90 -16.80 -10.30 -10.68
C ARG A 90 -17.17 -10.03 -12.14
N ASP A 91 -16.38 -9.22 -12.83
CA ASP A 91 -16.55 -8.88 -14.24
C ASP A 91 -16.63 -10.13 -15.16
N TRP A 92 -15.75 -11.11 -14.93
CA TRP A 92 -15.72 -12.38 -15.68
C TRP A 92 -16.82 -13.39 -15.32
N SER A 93 -17.59 -13.15 -14.26
CA SER A 93 -18.66 -14.06 -13.83
C SER A 93 -20.05 -13.57 -14.23
N GLU A 94 -20.19 -12.29 -14.58
CA GLU A 94 -21.46 -11.64 -14.92
C GLU A 94 -21.64 -11.50 -16.44
N GLU A 95 -20.55 -11.45 -17.21
CA GLU A 95 -20.60 -11.63 -18.67
C GLU A 95 -20.74 -13.13 -18.95
N GLY A 96 -21.99 -13.55 -19.12
CA GLY A 96 -22.43 -14.94 -19.17
C GLY A 96 -21.46 -15.87 -19.89
N GLY A 97 -21.10 -16.96 -19.21
CA GLY A 97 -20.65 -18.17 -19.88
C GLY A 97 -21.73 -18.60 -20.84
N ASP A 98 -21.63 -18.13 -22.09
CA ASP A 98 -22.25 -18.80 -23.19
C ASP A 98 -21.72 -20.23 -23.15
N ALA A 99 -22.65 -21.16 -22.99
CA ALA A 99 -22.37 -22.57 -23.09
C ALA A 99 -21.71 -22.79 -24.45
N PHE A 100 -20.38 -22.99 -24.43
CA PHE A 100 -19.65 -23.43 -25.60
C PHE A 100 -20.14 -24.86 -25.87
N ASP A 101 -21.16 -24.97 -26.72
CA ASP A 101 -21.74 -26.21 -27.20
C ASP A 101 -20.67 -26.95 -28.00
N TRP A 102 -19.94 -27.85 -27.33
CA TRP A 102 -19.01 -28.79 -27.94
C TRP A 102 -19.78 -29.86 -28.71
N GLY A 103 -20.47 -29.46 -29.77
CA GLY A 103 -21.25 -30.34 -30.65
C GLY A 103 -20.55 -31.68 -30.87
N CYS A 104 -21.26 -32.74 -30.49
CA CYS A 104 -20.86 -34.14 -30.61
C CYS A 104 -20.45 -34.54 -32.04
#